data_AF-A0A948V5E0-F1
#
_entry.id   AF-A0A948V5E0-F1
#
_cell.length_a   1.000
_cell.length_b   1.000
_cell.length_c   1.000
_cell.angle_alpha   90.00
_cell.angle_beta   90.00
_cell.angle_gamma   90.00
#
_symmetry.space_group_name_H-M   'P 1'
#
loop_
_entity.id
_entity.type
_entity.pdbx_description
1 polymer ?
#
loop_
_entity_poly.entity_id
_entity_poly.type
_entity_poly.pdbx_seq_one_letter_code
_entity_poly.pdbx_strand_id
1 'polypeptide(L)'
;MKVILFLLLFVGRAICQEIEVYVASWPVIEAGILLDGKLVGQTPSQLKLKVGKYKFLAKKEGWIGEEREVIIEKGEISPCFINLSMRMAVVEKPLQKSRISDSESRIGKDEKKIE
;
A
#
# COMPACT_ATOMS: atom_id res chain seq x y z
N MET A 1 -26.02 -5.03 54.39
CA MET A 1 -26.13 -5.53 53.00
C MET A 1 -25.68 -4.45 52.03
N LYS A 2 -24.37 -4.34 51.76
CA LYS A 2 -23.78 -3.31 50.86
C LYS A 2 -22.45 -3.79 50.24
N VAL A 3 -22.32 -5.11 50.04
CA VAL A 3 -21.07 -5.72 49.51
C VAL A 3 -21.26 -6.25 48.08
N ILE A 4 -22.51 -6.48 47.65
CA ILE A 4 -22.81 -7.05 46.32
C ILE A 4 -22.84 -6.00 45.20
N LEU A 5 -22.89 -4.70 45.52
CA LEU A 5 -22.95 -3.63 44.50
C LEU A 5 -21.57 -3.22 43.93
N PHE A 6 -20.47 -3.59 44.58
CA PHE A 6 -19.11 -3.31 44.08
C PHE A 6 -18.58 -4.38 43.12
N LEU A 7 -19.18 -5.58 43.12
CA LEU A 7 -18.73 -6.69 42.26
C LEU A 7 -19.17 -6.54 40.79
N LEU A 8 -20.06 -5.59 40.50
CA LEU A 8 -20.54 -5.27 39.14
C LEU A 8 -19.81 -4.09 38.49
N LEU A 9 -18.78 -3.51 39.13
CA LEU A 9 -17.96 -2.46 38.52
C LEU A 9 -16.61 -2.94 37.99
N PHE A 10 -16.25 -4.20 38.20
CA PHE A 10 -14.94 -4.72 37.77
C PHE A 10 -14.98 -5.70 36.59
N VAL A 11 -16.17 -6.14 36.15
CA VAL A 11 -16.31 -7.06 35.00
C VAL A 11 -16.31 -6.30 33.65
N GLY A 12 -16.33 -4.97 33.67
CA GLY A 12 -16.58 -4.14 32.49
C GLY A 12 -15.36 -3.63 31.70
N ARG A 13 -14.11 -3.85 32.17
CA ARG A 13 -12.93 -3.46 31.39
C ARG A 13 -12.42 -4.65 30.59
N ALA A 14 -13.05 -4.91 29.44
CA ALA A 14 -12.33 -5.58 28.36
C ALA A 14 -11.11 -4.70 28.03
N ILE A 15 -9.94 -5.08 28.53
CA ILE A 15 -8.69 -4.37 28.29
C ILE A 15 -8.33 -4.62 26.82
N CYS A 16 -8.86 -3.79 25.94
CA CYS A 16 -8.52 -3.79 24.53
C CYS A 16 -7.16 -3.11 24.41
N GLN A 17 -6.09 -3.89 24.56
CA GLN A 17 -4.73 -3.38 24.61
C GLN A 17 -4.30 -2.89 23.21
N GLU A 18 -4.02 -1.60 23.09
CA GLU A 18 -3.44 -0.97 21.90
C GLU A 18 -1.91 -0.90 22.05
N ILE A 19 -1.21 -1.25 20.98
CA ILE A 19 0.25 -1.28 20.86
C ILE A 19 0.65 -0.29 19.77
N GLU A 20 1.71 0.47 20.04
CA GLU A 20 2.30 1.37 19.06
C GLU A 20 3.24 0.59 18.12
N VAL A 21 2.95 0.68 16.83
CA VAL A 21 3.68 0.00 15.76
C VAL A 21 4.34 1.03 14.87
N TYR A 22 5.65 0.95 14.74
CA TYR A 22 6.42 1.76 13.82
C TYR A 22 6.61 1.02 12.50
N VAL A 23 6.06 1.60 11.43
CA VAL A 23 6.12 1.03 10.07
C VAL A 23 7.03 1.90 9.21
N ALA A 24 8.06 1.28 8.66
CA ALA A 24 8.99 1.93 7.74
C ALA A 24 9.21 1.08 6.48
N SER A 25 9.61 1.73 5.40
CA SER A 25 10.02 1.08 4.16
C SER A 25 11.46 1.47 3.80
N TRP A 26 12.13 0.57 3.09
CA TRP A 26 13.47 0.78 2.56
C TRP A 26 13.52 0.30 1.11
N PRO A 27 14.23 0.98 0.18
CA PRO A 27 14.94 2.27 0.33
C PRO A 27 14.03 3.50 0.12
N VAL A 28 12.72 3.33 0.27
CA VAL A 28 11.71 4.31 -0.13
C VAL A 28 11.09 5.00 1.09
N ILE A 29 10.97 6.32 1.05
CA ILE A 29 10.12 7.11 1.96
C ILE A 29 8.78 7.44 1.30
N GLU A 30 7.76 7.79 2.07
CA GLU A 30 6.43 8.19 1.60
C GLU A 30 5.71 7.10 0.78
N ALA A 31 5.91 5.82 1.12
CA ALA A 31 5.13 4.74 0.53
C ALA A 31 3.77 4.65 1.21
N GLY A 32 2.68 4.53 0.44
CA GLY A 32 1.34 4.33 1.00
C GLY A 32 1.24 3.02 1.75
N ILE A 33 0.77 3.07 3.00
CA ILE A 33 0.58 1.93 3.89
C ILE A 33 -0.88 1.50 3.82
N LEU A 34 -1.11 0.27 3.37
CA LEU A 34 -2.40 -0.38 3.41
C LEU A 34 -2.40 -1.41 4.54
N LEU A 35 -3.38 -1.34 5.43
CA LEU A 35 -3.65 -2.31 6.49
C LEU A 35 -4.94 -3.06 6.14
N ASP A 36 -4.85 -4.37 5.93
CA ASP A 36 -5.97 -5.22 5.51
C ASP A 36 -6.71 -4.67 4.28
N GLY A 37 -5.95 -4.08 3.34
CA GLY A 37 -6.47 -3.48 2.12
C GLY A 37 -6.95 -2.02 2.25
N LYS A 38 -6.99 -1.45 3.45
CA LYS A 38 -7.37 -0.04 3.67
C LYS A 38 -6.16 0.86 3.79
N LEU A 39 -6.12 1.96 3.04
CA LEU A 39 -5.06 2.97 3.18
C LEU A 39 -5.16 3.65 4.56
N VAL A 40 -4.09 3.55 5.35
CA VAL A 40 -4.02 4.09 6.73
C VAL A 40 -3.02 5.21 6.89
N GLY A 41 -2.09 5.39 5.95
CA GLY A 41 -1.07 6.44 6.02
C GLY A 41 0.06 6.24 5.01
N GLN A 42 1.21 6.84 5.29
CA GLN A 42 2.42 6.72 4.48
C GLN A 42 3.64 6.46 5.37
N THR A 43 4.64 5.73 4.87
CA THR A 43 5.87 5.46 5.62
C THR A 43 6.78 6.70 5.69
N PRO A 44 7.54 6.90 6.79
CA PRO A 44 7.40 6.20 8.07
C PRO A 44 6.15 6.66 8.85
N SER A 45 5.52 5.74 9.59
CA SER A 45 4.34 6.07 10.41
C SER A 45 4.31 5.29 11.73
N GLN A 46 3.73 5.92 12.76
CA GLN A 46 3.38 5.28 14.03
C GLN A 46 1.87 5.01 14.06
N LEU A 47 1.50 3.74 14.14
CA LEU A 47 0.12 3.29 14.16
C LEU A 47 -0.22 2.69 15.52
N LYS A 48 -1.40 3.02 16.06
CA LYS A 48 -1.94 2.38 17.26
C LYS A 48 -2.85 1.25 16.84
N LEU A 49 -2.41 0.01 17.07
CA LEU A 49 -3.11 -1.19 16.64
C LEU A 49 -3.40 -2.08 17.84
N LYS A 50 -4.52 -2.79 17.80
CA LYS A 50 -4.88 -3.74 18.84
C LYS A 50 -4.07 -5.02 18.68
N VAL A 51 -3.99 -5.82 19.73
CA VAL A 51 -3.49 -7.21 19.62
C VAL A 51 -4.31 -7.94 18.56
N GLY A 52 -3.64 -8.56 17.59
CA GLY A 52 -4.29 -9.17 16.44
C GLY A 52 -3.35 -9.46 15.28
N LYS A 53 -3.91 -10.05 14.22
CA LYS A 53 -3.20 -10.36 12.97
C LYS A 53 -3.54 -9.31 11.92
N TYR A 54 -2.52 -8.78 11.26
CA TYR A 54 -2.69 -7.72 10.26
C TYR A 54 -1.88 -8.04 9.00
N LYS A 55 -2.46 -7.69 7.85
CA LYS A 55 -1.79 -7.70 6.56
C LYS A 55 -1.38 -6.28 6.19
N PHE A 56 -0.07 -6.02 6.24
CA PHE A 56 0.52 -4.76 5.81
C PHE A 56 0.92 -4.85 4.35
N LEU A 57 0.65 -3.80 3.58
CA LEU A 57 1.08 -3.66 2.20
C LEU A 57 1.61 -2.25 1.96
N ALA A 58 2.87 -2.11 1.57
CA ALA A 58 3.43 -0.85 1.12
C ALA A 58 3.33 -0.73 -0.40
N LYS A 59 2.89 0.44 -0.89
CA LYS A 59 2.82 0.75 -2.33
C LYS A 59 3.36 2.15 -2.63
N LYS A 60 4.16 2.24 -3.69
CA LYS A 60 4.61 3.52 -4.27
C LYS A 60 4.74 3.36 -5.79
N GLU A 61 4.44 4.42 -6.53
CA GLU A 61 4.62 4.44 -7.98
C GLU A 61 6.09 4.19 -8.36
N GLY A 62 6.31 3.35 -9.38
CA GLY A 62 7.66 2.94 -9.80
C GLY A 62 8.31 1.90 -8.88
N TRP A 63 7.59 1.37 -7.90
CA TRP A 63 8.06 0.32 -7.00
C TRP A 63 7.13 -0.89 -6.99
N ILE A 64 7.72 -2.07 -6.86
CA ILE A 64 7.02 -3.30 -6.53
C ILE A 64 6.68 -3.23 -5.04
N GLY A 65 5.38 -3.24 -4.74
CA GLY A 65 4.89 -3.25 -3.38
C GLY A 65 5.28 -4.53 -2.64
N GLU A 66 5.46 -4.43 -1.32
CA GLU A 66 5.67 -5.59 -0.46
C GLU A 66 4.47 -5.77 0.47
N GLU A 67 4.01 -7.02 0.56
CA GLU A 67 3.00 -7.44 1.51
C GLU A 67 3.64 -8.29 2.61
N ARG A 68 3.29 -8.01 3.87
CA ARG A 68 3.74 -8.76 5.03
C ARG A 68 2.60 -8.97 6.00
N GLU A 69 2.48 -10.20 6.46
CA GLU A 69 1.60 -10.54 7.57
C GLU A 69 2.36 -10.41 8.90
N VAL A 70 1.80 -9.65 9.84
CA VAL A 70 2.39 -9.41 11.15
C VAL A 70 1.37 -9.72 12.23
N ILE A 71 1.80 -10.48 13.22
CA ILE A 71 1.01 -10.79 14.41
C ILE A 71 1.47 -9.83 15.51
N ILE A 72 0.56 -8.98 15.94
CA ILE A 72 0.75 -8.06 17.05
C ILE A 72 0.28 -8.80 18.30
N GLU A 73 1.22 -9.23 19.13
CA GLU A 73 0.96 -9.94 20.37
C GLU A 73 1.11 -9.03 21.58
N LYS A 74 0.52 -9.44 22.70
CA LYS A 74 0.66 -8.73 23.98
C LYS A 74 2.10 -8.86 24.50
N GLY A 75 2.82 -7.74 24.56
CA GLY A 75 4.12 -7.62 25.24
C GLY A 75 4.18 -6.41 26.17
N GLU A 76 5.24 -6.32 27.00
CA GLU A 76 5.57 -5.12 27.79
C GLU A 76 5.86 -3.94 26.85
N ILE A 77 4.82 -3.18 26.50
CA ILE A 77 4.80 -1.80 25.95
C ILE A 77 5.94 -1.45 24.96
N SER A 78 6.46 -2.43 24.22
CA SER A 78 7.64 -2.27 23.39
C SER A 78 7.19 -1.94 21.97
N PRO A 79 7.78 -0.92 21.33
CA PRO A 79 7.43 -0.57 19.97
C PRO A 79 7.70 -1.75 19.03
N CYS A 80 6.71 -2.11 18.23
CA CYS A 80 6.88 -3.12 17.18
C CYS A 80 7.44 -2.44 15.93
N PHE A 81 8.56 -2.95 15.39
CA PHE A 81 9.19 -2.41 14.19
C PHE A 81 8.89 -3.29 12.98
N ILE A 82 8.25 -2.72 11.97
CA ILE A 82 7.98 -3.38 10.68
C ILE A 82 8.79 -2.65 9.60
N ASN A 83 9.70 -3.37 8.95
CA ASN A 83 10.52 -2.86 7.85
C ASN A 83 10.18 -3.59 6.55
N LEU A 84 9.65 -2.87 5.56
CA LEU A 84 9.29 -3.40 4.23
C LEU A 84 10.39 -3.08 3.20
N SER A 85 10.95 -4.12 2.60
CA SER A 85 12.02 -4.13 1.59
C SER A 85 11.46 -4.08 0.15
N MET A 86 11.12 -2.87 -0.30
CA MET A 86 10.57 -2.67 -1.64
C MET A 86 11.65 -2.78 -2.73
N ARG A 87 11.24 -3.15 -3.94
CA ARG A 87 12.12 -3.23 -5.13
C ARG A 87 11.64 -2.30 -6.23
N MET A 88 12.54 -1.76 -7.05
CA MET A 88 12.15 -0.91 -8.17
C MET A 88 11.34 -1.72 -9.20
N ALA A 89 10.29 -1.09 -9.75
CA ALA A 89 9.56 -1.60 -10.89
C ALA A 89 10.06 -0.90 -12.16
N VAL A 90 10.46 -1.68 -13.16
CA VAL A 90 10.70 -1.16 -14.51
C VAL A 90 9.36 -1.16 -15.24
N VAL A 91 8.75 0.02 -15.39
CA VAL A 91 7.52 0.16 -16.17
C VAL A 91 7.90 0.47 -17.62
N GLU A 92 7.92 -0.55 -18.47
CA GLU A 92 8.03 -0.33 -19.90
C GLU A 92 6.73 0.34 -20.38
N LYS A 93 6.82 1.62 -20.75
CA LYS A 93 5.69 2.27 -21.44
C LYS A 93 5.55 1.57 -22.79
N PRO A 94 4.41 0.94 -23.12
CA PRO A 94 4.23 0.41 -24.46
C PRO A 94 4.38 1.57 -25.43
N LEU A 95 5.26 1.40 -26.42
CA LEU A 95 5.48 2.37 -27.49
C LEU A 95 4.11 2.68 -28.10
N GLN A 96 3.56 3.86 -27.81
CA GLN A 96 2.40 4.35 -28.53
C GLN A 96 2.85 4.48 -29.97
N LYS A 97 2.40 3.54 -30.82
CA LYS A 97 2.58 3.63 -32.26
C LYS A 97 1.93 4.93 -32.66
N SER A 98 2.74 5.96 -32.86
CA SER A 98 2.26 7.23 -33.41
C SER A 98 1.57 6.85 -34.70
N ARG A 99 0.28 7.20 -34.77
CA ARG A 99 -0.54 6.98 -35.94
C ARG A 99 0.03 7.92 -37.01
N ILE A 100 1.04 7.47 -37.74
CA ILE A 100 1.43 8.09 -39.01
C ILE A 100 0.20 7.85 -39.88
N SER A 101 -0.65 8.87 -39.95
CA SER A 101 -1.79 8.92 -40.86
C SER A 101 -1.22 8.80 -42.27
N ASP A 102 -1.57 7.71 -42.93
CA ASP A 102 -1.25 7.41 -44.32
C ASP A 102 -1.53 8.64 -45.20
N SER A 103 -0.48 9.39 -45.55
CA SER A 103 -0.55 10.53 -46.48
C SER A 103 0.15 10.25 -47.81
N GLU A 104 0.21 8.99 -48.23
CA GLU A 104 0.76 8.60 -49.53
C GLU A 104 -0.19 7.70 -50.32
N SER A 105 -0.98 8.30 -51.22
CA SER A 105 -1.17 7.79 -52.59
C SER A 105 -2.06 8.73 -53.40
N ARG A 106 -1.49 9.84 -53.87
CA ARG A 106 -1.97 10.52 -55.09
C ARG A 106 -0.77 10.94 -55.92
N ILE A 107 -0.07 9.97 -56.49
CA ILE A 107 0.83 10.21 -57.63
C ILE A 107 0.52 9.14 -58.68
N GLY A 108 0.18 9.62 -59.88
CA GLY A 108 0.35 8.85 -61.12
C GLY A 108 -0.94 8.33 -61.76
N LYS A 109 -1.66 9.19 -62.48
CA LYS A 109 -2.35 8.74 -63.71
C LYS A 109 -2.61 9.88 -64.69
N ASP A 110 -1.53 10.37 -65.31
CA ASP A 110 -1.62 11.13 -66.55
C ASP A 110 -0.83 10.38 -67.63
N GLU A 111 -1.46 9.38 -68.24
CA GLU A 111 -1.01 8.82 -69.51
C GLU A 111 -1.56 9.72 -70.64
N LYS A 112 -0.64 10.46 -71.25
CA LYS A 112 -0.89 11.35 -72.38
C LYS A 112 -1.06 10.52 -73.67
N LYS A 113 -2.29 10.47 -74.19
CA LYS A 113 -2.61 9.98 -75.54
C LYS A 113 -1.97 10.93 -76.57
N ILE A 114 -1.05 10.41 -77.39
CA ILE A 114 -0.55 11.09 -78.58
C ILE A 114 -1.18 10.35 -79.77
N GLU A 115 -1.94 11.09 -80.57
CA GLU A 115 -2.37 10.73 -81.92
C GLU A 115 -2.09 11.96 -82.80
#